data_AF-A0A9D8T491-F1
#
_entry.id   AF-A0A9D8T491-F1
#
_cell.length_a   1.000
_cell.length_b   1.000
_cell.length_c   1.000
_cell.angle_alpha   90.00
_cell.angle_beta   90.00
_cell.angle_gamma   90.00
#
_symmetry.space_group_name_H-M   'P 1'
#
loop_
_entity.id
_entity.type
_entity.pdbx_description
1 polymer ?
#
loop_
_entity_poly.entity_id
_entity_poly.type
_entity_poly.pdbx_seq_one_letter_code
_entity_poly.pdbx_strand_id
1 'polypeptide(L)'
;MDKNFSQPLQNRRKEKFCRLYAGKFWGDPVAALQAAGFSLTGKKAVDFAETLFDDPEIRGRIVHLRSCRSARSIADESWIKDLLVEIATNALKDSDRIRALAGLAKILNEGGTVRNSKQDRSAGLPEGGQNIFQPFLPGFEGPSDGENRYMEPQVTVIIPETE
;
A
#
# COMPACT_ATOMS: atom_id res chain seq x y z
N MET A 1 12.58 34.11 13.47
CA MET A 1 13.58 33.54 12.53
C MET A 1 13.08 32.17 12.15
N ASP A 2 12.44 32.07 10.99
CA ASP A 2 11.85 30.82 10.52
C ASP A 2 12.96 29.91 9.99
N LYS A 3 13.41 28.95 10.82
CA LYS A 3 14.43 27.99 10.42
C LYS A 3 13.90 27.17 9.24
N ASN A 4 14.57 27.25 8.10
CA ASN A 4 14.11 26.58 6.89
C ASN A 4 14.45 25.08 6.91
N PHE A 5 13.55 24.28 7.48
CA PHE A 5 13.71 22.82 7.61
C PHE A 5 13.67 22.03 6.29
N SER A 6 13.48 22.70 5.14
CA SER A 6 13.54 22.05 3.81
C SER A 6 14.96 21.62 3.42
N GLN A 7 15.98 22.34 3.90
CA GLN A 7 17.37 22.01 3.64
C GLN A 7 17.86 20.83 4.51
N PRO A 8 18.79 20.00 4.02
CA PRO A 8 19.40 18.95 4.83
C PRO A 8 20.26 19.54 5.94
N LEU A 9 20.30 18.88 7.09
CA LEU A 9 21.17 19.28 8.21
C LEU A 9 22.66 19.18 7.80
N GLN A 10 23.45 20.17 8.21
CA GLN A 10 24.90 20.22 7.93
C GLN A 10 25.63 18.95 8.43
N ASN A 11 25.21 18.42 9.58
CA ASN A 11 25.73 17.17 10.10
C ASN A 11 25.07 15.96 9.40
N ARG A 12 25.82 15.33 8.48
CA ARG A 12 25.38 14.15 7.70
C ARG A 12 24.86 12.98 8.54
N ARG A 13 25.38 12.75 9.76
CA ARG A 13 24.88 11.67 10.64
C ARG A 13 23.51 12.02 11.24
N LYS A 14 23.34 13.27 11.69
CA LYS A 14 22.04 13.80 12.16
C LYS A 14 20.98 13.78 11.04
N GLU A 15 21.33 14.20 9.83
CA GLU A 15 20.46 14.11 8.64
C GLU A 15 20.08 12.65 8.31
N LYS A 16 21.04 11.72 8.34
CA LYS A 16 20.78 10.28 8.09
C LYS A 16 19.83 9.70 9.14
N PHE A 17 20.02 10.03 10.42
CA PHE A 17 19.07 9.68 11.49
C PHE A 17 17.67 10.25 11.21
N CYS A 18 17.55 11.54 10.89
CA CYS A 18 16.26 12.17 10.59
C CYS A 18 15.51 11.46 9.45
N ARG A 19 16.21 11.10 8.35
CA ARG A 19 15.61 10.35 7.23
C ARG A 19 15.16 8.94 7.62
N LEU A 20 15.97 8.24 8.40
CA LEU A 20 15.67 6.87 8.85
C LEU A 20 14.50 6.84 9.84
N TYR A 21 14.47 7.76 10.81
CA TYR A 21 13.41 7.87 11.82
C TYR A 21 12.11 8.49 11.27
N ALA A 22 12.19 9.40 10.30
CA ALA A 22 11.01 9.89 9.57
C ALA A 22 10.39 8.81 8.65
N GLY A 23 11.08 7.70 8.40
CA GLY A 23 10.68 6.66 7.46
C GLY A 23 10.63 5.25 8.06
N LYS A 24 11.75 4.52 7.97
CA LYS A 24 11.82 3.07 8.22
C LYS A 24 11.71 2.69 9.72
N PHE A 25 12.16 3.57 10.61
CA PHE A 25 12.28 3.30 12.04
C PHE A 25 11.46 4.30 12.87
N TRP A 26 10.21 4.54 12.48
CA TRP A 26 9.29 5.34 13.28
C TRP A 26 8.97 4.64 14.60
N GLY A 27 8.93 5.37 15.71
CA GLY A 27 8.74 4.83 17.06
C GLY A 27 10.01 4.24 17.69
N ASP A 28 11.01 3.82 16.91
CA ASP A 28 12.28 3.27 17.43
C ASP A 28 13.48 4.17 17.09
N PRO A 29 13.86 5.09 18.01
CA PRO A 29 15.01 5.95 17.80
C PRO A 29 16.35 5.23 17.95
N VAL A 30 16.42 4.11 18.69
CA VAL A 30 17.66 3.38 18.92
C VAL A 30 18.07 2.63 17.65
N ALA A 31 17.14 1.93 17.00
CA ALA A 31 17.39 1.31 15.70
C ALA A 31 17.71 2.36 14.62
N ALA A 32 17.05 3.52 14.64
CA ALA A 32 17.37 4.63 13.75
C ALA A 32 18.79 5.18 13.95
N LEU A 33 19.27 5.31 15.19
CA LEU A 33 20.64 5.72 15.52
C LEU A 33 21.69 4.70 15.08
N GLN A 34 21.45 3.42 15.34
CA GLN A 34 22.34 2.34 14.91
C GLN A 34 22.45 2.30 13.38
N ALA A 35 21.31 2.35 12.66
CA ALA A 35 21.28 2.42 11.21
C ALA A 35 21.88 3.73 10.64
N ALA A 36 21.85 4.83 11.40
CA ALA A 36 22.55 6.08 11.06
C ALA A 36 24.08 5.99 11.26
N GLY A 37 24.59 4.97 11.96
CA GLY A 37 26.01 4.75 12.20
C GLY A 37 26.54 5.36 13.49
N PHE A 38 25.69 5.48 14.52
CA PHE A 38 26.12 5.81 15.88
C PHE A 38 26.44 4.52 16.66
N SER A 39 27.66 4.38 17.15
CA SER A 39 28.13 3.23 17.94
C SER A 39 27.65 3.28 19.40
N LEU A 40 26.35 3.50 19.61
CA LEU A 40 25.72 3.64 20.92
C LEU A 40 24.84 2.42 21.20
N THR A 41 24.93 1.88 22.42
CA THR A 41 24.19 0.69 22.85
C THR A 41 23.56 0.89 24.24
N GLY A 42 22.45 0.21 24.49
CA GLY A 42 21.71 0.28 25.75
C GLY A 42 21.24 1.70 26.10
N LYS A 43 21.25 2.02 27.41
CA LYS A 43 20.74 3.30 27.95
C LYS A 43 21.33 4.53 27.26
N LYS A 44 22.64 4.54 27.00
CA LYS A 44 23.33 5.66 26.32
C LYS A 44 22.77 6.00 24.94
N ALA A 45 22.16 5.04 24.23
CA ALA A 45 21.50 5.29 22.95
C ALA A 45 20.12 5.96 23.13
N VAL A 46 19.43 5.68 24.22
CA VAL A 46 18.16 6.31 24.60
C VAL A 46 18.41 7.75 25.07
N ASP A 47 19.33 7.95 26.02
CA ASP A 47 19.69 9.28 26.52
C ASP A 47 20.17 10.21 25.37
N PHE A 48 20.94 9.65 24.43
CA PHE A 48 21.38 10.38 23.23
C PHE A 48 20.25 10.63 22.23
N ALA A 49 19.26 9.74 22.11
CA ALA A 49 18.08 9.99 21.29
C ALA A 49 17.23 11.13 21.86
N GLU A 50 17.02 11.16 23.19
CA GLU A 50 16.27 12.22 23.88
C GLU A 50 16.92 13.59 23.66
N THR A 51 18.23 13.71 23.92
CA THR A 51 18.98 14.96 23.64
C THR A 51 19.00 15.35 22.15
N LEU A 52 18.83 14.39 21.23
CA LEU A 52 18.60 14.66 19.81
C LEU A 52 17.20 15.17 19.50
N PHE A 53 16.18 14.76 20.26
CA PHE A 53 14.82 15.29 20.13
C PHE A 53 14.66 16.66 20.79
N ASP A 54 15.44 16.99 21.82
CA ASP A 54 15.45 18.34 22.39
C ASP A 54 15.85 19.39 21.33
N ASP A 55 16.80 19.05 20.45
CA ASP A 55 17.23 19.87 19.32
C ASP A 55 16.05 20.23 18.38
N PRO A 56 15.63 21.52 18.32
CA PRO A 56 14.48 21.92 17.52
C PRO A 56 14.73 21.78 16.01
N GLU A 57 15.99 21.75 15.56
CA GLU A 57 16.31 21.50 14.14
C GLU A 57 16.00 20.07 13.74
N ILE A 58 16.27 19.11 14.63
CA ILE A 58 16.00 17.69 14.42
C ILE A 58 14.49 17.43 14.40
N ARG A 59 13.74 17.99 15.35
CA ARG A 59 12.28 17.92 15.35
C ARG A 59 11.67 18.53 14.10
N GLY A 60 12.05 19.77 13.76
CA GLY A 60 11.56 20.44 12.55
C GLY A 60 11.87 19.67 11.27
N ARG A 61 13.09 19.12 11.15
CA ARG A 61 13.49 18.29 10.00
C ARG A 61 12.69 17.00 9.90
N ILE A 62 12.47 16.29 11.00
CA ILE A 62 11.66 15.05 11.02
C ILE A 62 10.20 15.34 10.63
N VAL A 63 9.60 16.40 11.18
CA VAL A 63 8.22 16.82 10.83
C VAL A 63 8.13 17.18 9.35
N HIS A 64 9.06 17.96 8.81
CA HIS A 64 9.10 18.30 7.39
C HIS A 64 9.21 17.05 6.50
N LEU A 65 10.15 16.14 6.80
CA LEU A 65 10.32 14.90 6.04
C LEU A 65 9.07 14.01 6.05
N ARG A 66 8.32 13.98 7.16
CA ARG A 66 7.02 13.28 7.19
C ARG A 66 5.93 14.00 6.42
N SER A 67 5.85 15.32 6.50
CA SER A 67 4.90 16.12 5.71
C SER A 67 5.11 15.91 4.20
N CYS A 68 6.35 15.93 3.71
CA CYS A 68 6.65 15.62 2.32
C CYS A 68 6.30 14.17 1.94
N ARG A 69 6.43 13.21 2.86
CA ARG A 69 6.08 11.81 2.61
C ARG A 69 4.58 11.57 2.62
N SER A 70 3.82 12.21 3.51
CA SER A 70 2.36 12.14 3.52
C SER A 70 1.76 12.83 2.29
N ALA A 71 2.26 14.01 1.92
CA ALA A 71 1.85 14.71 0.71
C ALA A 71 2.09 13.87 -0.55
N ARG A 72 3.23 13.16 -0.63
CA ARG A 72 3.51 12.23 -1.73
C ARG A 72 2.55 11.04 -1.73
N SER A 73 2.29 10.43 -0.57
CA SER A 73 1.32 9.32 -0.46
C SER A 73 -0.08 9.74 -0.93
N ILE A 74 -0.52 10.95 -0.57
CA ILE A 74 -1.82 11.50 -0.99
C ILE A 74 -1.84 11.74 -2.51
N ALA A 75 -0.76 12.28 -3.09
CA ALA A 75 -0.64 12.49 -4.53
C ALA A 75 -0.60 11.17 -5.31
N ASP A 76 0.14 10.18 -4.83
CA ASP A 76 0.20 8.83 -5.41
C ASP A 76 -1.18 8.16 -5.35
N GLU A 77 -1.90 8.29 -4.23
CA GLU A 77 -3.29 7.80 -4.08
C GLU A 77 -4.28 8.50 -5.01
N SER A 78 -4.21 9.83 -5.17
CA SER A 78 -5.10 10.56 -6.07
C SER A 78 -4.83 10.15 -7.52
N TRP A 79 -3.56 10.09 -7.92
CA TRP A 79 -3.17 9.66 -9.27
C TRP A 79 -3.61 8.22 -9.59
N ILE A 80 -3.50 7.29 -8.63
CA ILE A 80 -4.00 5.91 -8.79
C ILE A 80 -5.53 5.89 -8.97
N LYS A 81 -6.27 6.72 -8.23
CA LYS A 81 -7.74 6.82 -8.38
C LYS A 81 -8.11 7.37 -9.76
N ASP A 82 -7.47 8.46 -10.19
CA ASP A 82 -7.71 9.08 -11.49
C ASP A 82 -7.40 8.11 -12.65
N LEU A 83 -6.28 7.40 -12.59
CA LEU A 83 -5.90 6.37 -13.57
C LEU A 83 -6.91 5.22 -13.63
N LEU A 84 -7.45 4.77 -12.50
CA LEU A 84 -8.47 3.71 -12.50
C LEU A 84 -9.80 4.21 -13.07
N VAL A 85 -10.17 5.48 -12.87
CA VAL A 85 -11.34 6.10 -13.52
C VAL A 85 -11.13 6.19 -15.03
N GLU A 86 -9.93 6.59 -15.48
CA GLU A 86 -9.56 6.64 -16.91
C GLU A 86 -9.65 5.24 -17.56
N ILE A 87 -9.15 4.19 -16.89
CA ILE A 87 -9.25 2.82 -17.38
C ILE A 87 -10.73 2.35 -17.40
N ALA A 88 -11.51 2.61 -16.36
CA ALA A 88 -12.91 2.18 -16.28
C ALA A 88 -13.81 2.85 -17.34
N THR A 89 -13.47 4.06 -17.77
CA THR A 89 -14.18 4.83 -18.80
C THR A 89 -13.72 4.51 -20.22
N ASN A 90 -12.42 4.33 -20.45
CA ASN A 90 -11.84 4.24 -21.80
C ASN A 90 -11.44 2.81 -22.25
N ALA A 91 -11.40 1.81 -21.37
CA ALA A 91 -10.98 0.47 -21.75
C ALA A 91 -12.02 -0.24 -22.64
N LEU A 92 -11.58 -0.73 -23.82
CA LEU A 92 -12.42 -1.50 -24.75
C LEU A 92 -12.84 -2.89 -24.24
N LYS A 93 -12.21 -3.39 -23.17
CA LYS A 93 -12.48 -4.72 -22.60
C LYS A 93 -13.21 -4.58 -21.28
N ASP A 94 -14.41 -5.17 -21.18
CA ASP A 94 -15.18 -5.17 -19.93
C ASP A 94 -14.44 -5.84 -18.78
N SER A 95 -13.60 -6.84 -19.05
CA SER A 95 -12.75 -7.44 -18.01
C SER A 95 -11.75 -6.46 -17.38
N ASP A 96 -11.23 -5.50 -18.14
CA ASP A 96 -10.33 -4.46 -17.62
C ASP A 96 -11.12 -3.33 -16.93
N ARG A 97 -12.32 -2.99 -17.44
CA ARG A 97 -13.26 -2.08 -16.76
C ARG A 97 -13.69 -2.62 -15.38
N ILE A 98 -14.08 -3.89 -15.31
CA ILE A 98 -14.47 -4.57 -14.06
C ILE A 98 -13.29 -4.61 -13.07
N ARG A 99 -12.07 -4.91 -13.53
CA ARG A 99 -10.86 -4.85 -12.69
C ARG A 99 -10.59 -3.45 -12.15
N ALA A 100 -10.73 -2.41 -12.98
CA ALA A 100 -10.52 -1.03 -12.56
C ALA A 100 -11.56 -0.57 -11.52
N LEU A 101 -12.84 -0.88 -11.74
CA LEU A 101 -13.93 -0.62 -10.79
C LEU A 101 -13.77 -1.38 -9.48
N ALA A 102 -13.36 -2.66 -9.53
CA ALA A 102 -13.05 -3.44 -8.33
C ALA A 102 -11.84 -2.86 -7.55
N GLY A 103 -10.83 -2.35 -8.26
CA GLY A 103 -9.71 -1.62 -7.68
C GLY A 103 -10.15 -0.35 -6.95
N LEU A 104 -11.01 0.47 -7.58
CA LEU A 104 -11.58 1.67 -6.96
C LEU A 104 -12.42 1.34 -5.72
N ALA A 105 -13.34 0.38 -5.83
CA ALA A 105 -14.18 -0.06 -4.72
C ALA A 105 -13.33 -0.53 -3.51
N LYS A 106 -12.22 -1.23 -3.78
CA LYS A 106 -11.26 -1.65 -2.74
C LYS A 106 -10.59 -0.46 -2.06
N ILE A 107 -10.05 0.49 -2.83
CA ILE A 107 -9.38 1.70 -2.27
C ILE A 107 -10.35 2.52 -1.41
N LEU A 108 -11.61 2.64 -1.85
CA LEU A 108 -12.65 3.39 -1.14
C LEU A 108 -13.11 2.70 0.15
N ASN A 109 -13.25 1.37 0.15
CA ASN A 109 -13.73 0.61 1.32
C ASN A 109 -12.63 0.30 2.35
N GLU A 110 -11.39 0.04 1.92
CA GLU A 110 -10.29 -0.35 2.83
C GLU A 110 -9.50 0.87 3.37
N GLY A 111 -9.76 2.09 2.87
CA GLY A 111 -9.07 3.31 3.31
C GLY A 111 -7.56 3.27 3.08
N GLY A 112 -7.08 2.50 2.10
CA GLY A 112 -5.66 2.18 1.95
C GLY A 112 -5.19 1.95 0.52
N THR A 113 -3.99 2.46 0.23
CA THR A 113 -3.22 2.26 -1.01
C THR A 113 -3.20 0.82 -1.50
N VAL A 114 -3.33 0.65 -2.83
CA VAL A 114 -2.95 -0.59 -3.53
C VAL A 114 -1.46 -0.87 -3.30
N ARG A 115 -1.15 -1.89 -2.49
CA ARG A 115 0.24 -2.29 -2.24
C ARG A 115 0.84 -2.92 -3.51
N ASN A 116 1.84 -2.28 -4.09
CA ASN A 116 2.64 -2.84 -5.19
C ASN A 116 3.46 -4.05 -4.73
N SER A 117 2.86 -5.24 -4.79
CA SER A 117 3.45 -6.54 -4.42
C SER A 117 4.50 -7.07 -5.44
N LYS A 118 5.26 -6.17 -6.06
CA LYS A 118 6.25 -6.49 -7.12
C LYS A 118 7.70 -6.14 -6.78
N GLN A 119 7.99 -5.58 -5.60
CA GLN A 119 9.33 -5.09 -5.24
C GLN A 119 9.97 -5.79 -4.04
N ASP A 120 9.78 -7.11 -3.93
CA ASP A 120 10.53 -8.01 -3.02
C ASP A 120 10.89 -9.33 -3.75
N ARG A 121 11.60 -9.22 -4.88
CA ARG A 121 12.13 -10.36 -5.66
C ARG A 121 13.65 -10.29 -5.88
N SER A 122 14.39 -10.01 -4.81
CA SER A 122 15.86 -10.06 -4.82
C SER A 122 16.41 -10.76 -3.57
N ALA A 123 15.94 -11.97 -3.30
CA ALA A 123 16.55 -12.91 -2.36
C ALA A 123 16.21 -14.36 -2.77
N GLY A 124 17.19 -15.07 -3.34
CA GLY A 124 17.27 -16.53 -3.46
C GLY A 124 16.14 -17.27 -4.20
N LEU A 125 16.44 -17.79 -5.40
CA LEU A 125 15.85 -19.08 -5.80
C LEU A 125 16.39 -20.16 -4.84
N PRO A 126 15.55 -21.15 -4.54
CA PRO A 126 15.93 -22.52 -4.90
C PRO A 126 14.98 -23.11 -5.95
N GLU A 127 15.48 -24.15 -6.62
CA GLU A 127 14.76 -24.90 -7.65
C GLU A 127 13.66 -25.81 -7.04
N GLY A 128 12.71 -26.25 -7.87
CA GLY A 128 11.66 -27.19 -7.50
C GLY A 128 10.30 -26.51 -7.35
N GLY A 129 9.36 -26.88 -8.23
CA GLY A 129 8.01 -26.32 -8.22
C GLY A 129 7.04 -27.02 -7.26
N GLN A 130 5.77 -26.60 -7.37
CA GLN A 130 4.53 -27.17 -6.79
C GLN A 130 4.03 -26.57 -5.46
N ASN A 131 2.92 -25.82 -5.60
CA ASN A 131 1.70 -25.88 -4.78
C ASN A 131 1.73 -25.44 -3.30
N ILE A 132 1.64 -24.12 -3.09
CA ILE A 132 1.05 -23.47 -1.90
C ILE A 132 0.35 -22.15 -2.37
N PHE A 133 -0.96 -21.88 -2.23
CA PHE A 133 -2.09 -22.74 -1.82
C PHE A 133 -3.43 -22.17 -2.39
N GLN A 134 -4.20 -22.98 -3.12
CA GLN A 134 -5.68 -22.97 -3.20
C GLN A 134 -6.10 -24.37 -2.67
N PRO A 135 -7.23 -24.56 -1.95
CA PRO A 135 -8.58 -24.23 -2.46
C PRO A 135 -9.69 -23.89 -1.43
N PHE A 136 -10.75 -23.17 -1.84
CA PHE A 136 -12.13 -23.49 -1.42
C PHE A 136 -13.22 -22.81 -2.30
N LEU A 137 -13.38 -23.30 -3.53
CA LEU A 137 -14.68 -23.33 -4.20
C LEU A 137 -14.81 -24.73 -4.82
N PRO A 138 -15.93 -25.46 -4.64
CA PRO A 138 -16.19 -26.66 -5.42
C PRO A 138 -16.25 -26.27 -6.91
N GLY A 139 -15.71 -27.12 -7.77
CA GLY A 139 -15.41 -26.79 -9.16
C GLY A 139 -16.62 -26.25 -9.93
N PHE A 140 -16.66 -24.93 -10.16
CA PHE A 140 -17.47 -24.35 -11.21
C PHE A 140 -16.70 -24.43 -12.52
N GLU A 141 -16.73 -25.60 -13.13
CA GLU A 141 -16.29 -25.81 -14.50
C GLU A 141 -17.37 -25.25 -15.43
N GLY A 142 -17.41 -23.92 -15.54
CA GLY A 142 -18.33 -23.22 -16.43
C GLY A 142 -18.04 -23.60 -17.88
N PRO A 143 -19.05 -23.93 -18.70
CA PRO A 143 -18.84 -24.25 -20.10
C PRO A 143 -18.28 -23.05 -20.86
N SER A 144 -17.50 -23.34 -21.91
CA SER A 144 -16.95 -22.35 -22.84
C SER A 144 -18.03 -21.37 -23.34
N ASP A 145 -17.75 -20.07 -23.30
CA ASP A 145 -18.68 -19.03 -23.77
C ASP A 145 -19.17 -19.30 -25.20
N GLY A 146 -20.46 -19.62 -25.35
CA GLY A 146 -21.12 -19.68 -26.66
C GLY A 146 -22.27 -20.68 -26.84
N GLU A 147 -22.34 -21.78 -26.09
CA GLU A 147 -23.29 -22.87 -26.41
C GLU A 147 -24.69 -22.74 -25.78
N ASN A 148 -24.82 -22.09 -24.61
CA ASN A 148 -26.12 -21.97 -23.95
C ASN A 148 -26.97 -20.84 -24.54
N ARG A 149 -27.85 -21.21 -25.48
CA ARG A 149 -29.08 -20.43 -25.73
C ARG A 149 -29.86 -20.41 -24.41
N TYR A 150 -30.11 -19.22 -23.87
CA TYR A 150 -31.04 -19.05 -22.75
C TYR A 150 -32.39 -19.68 -23.11
N MET A 151 -32.74 -20.78 -22.47
CA MET A 151 -34.10 -21.31 -22.51
C MET A 151 -34.94 -20.44 -21.59
N GLU A 152 -35.99 -19.81 -22.15
CA GLU A 152 -36.94 -19.05 -21.36
C GLU A 152 -37.59 -19.96 -20.30
N PRO A 153 -37.72 -19.52 -19.04
CA PRO A 153 -38.36 -20.32 -18.01
C PRO A 153 -39.84 -20.48 -18.34
N GLN A 154 -40.29 -21.73 -18.52
CA GLN A 154 -41.72 -21.99 -18.73
C GLN A 154 -42.49 -21.69 -17.44
N VAL A 155 -43.34 -20.66 -17.51
CA VAL A 155 -44.21 -20.24 -16.40
C VAL A 155 -45.42 -21.16 -16.37
N THR A 156 -45.37 -22.20 -15.53
CA THR A 156 -46.54 -23.05 -15.27
C THR A 156 -47.54 -22.30 -14.41
N VAL A 157 -48.57 -21.73 -15.03
CA VAL A 157 -49.69 -21.10 -14.31
C VAL A 157 -50.54 -22.20 -13.68
N ILE A 158 -50.41 -22.37 -12.36
CA ILE A 158 -51.30 -23.24 -11.58
C ILE A 158 -52.60 -22.47 -11.35
N ILE A 159 -53.65 -22.85 -12.08
CA ILE A 159 -55.01 -22.39 -11.83
C ILE A 159 -55.57 -23.24 -10.68
N PRO A 160 -55.99 -22.66 -9.54
CA PRO A 160 -56.66 -23.43 -8.51
C PRO A 160 -58.07 -23.81 -9.00
N GLU A 161 -58.35 -25.11 -9.07
CA GLU A 161 -59.72 -25.59 -9.31
C GLU A 161 -60.59 -25.26 -8.08
N THR A 162 -61.68 -24.54 -8.32
CA THR A 162 -62.73 -24.30 -7.35
C THR A 162 -63.78 -25.41 -7.44
N GLU A 163 -63.87 -26.26 -6.41
CA GLU A 163 -65.12 -26.70 -5.76
C GLU A 163 -64.82 -27.49 -4.46
#